data_AF-A0A945B8G7-F1
#
_entry.id   AF-A0A945B8G7-F1
#
_cell.length_a   1.000
_cell.length_b   1.000
_cell.length_c   1.000
_cell.angle_alpha   90.00
_cell.angle_beta   90.00
_cell.angle_gamma   90.00
#
_symmetry.space_group_name_H-M   'P 1'
#
loop_
_entity.id
_entity.type
_entity.pdbx_description
1 polymer ?
#
loop_
_entity_poly.entity_id
_entity_poly.type
_entity_poly.pdbx_seq_one_letter_code
_entity_poly.pdbx_strand_id
1 'polypeptide(L)'
;MQTLFCLLILLIVSILPVQADENGRWKLTISGTDKIEFGTEKLAGGLNVQWKTVLEFKVENNRFLLGTGTAELVEEITTFSRPANMFDCQLVNGIFANRTGMSFSMPHLRYKAFPVAGKLLGKNIQLKPFLDYPGNYFAVLYRCETTNELGSFWLERSPRIAREMSKRQDTTTRFEAGIYQANIKEVKSIAPGPQLELPLIDGLSFSMSELYGLRLLEYSLNKMADE
;
A
#
# COMPACT_ATOMS: atom_id res chain seq x y z
N MET A 1 -34.29 9.25 47.26
CA MET A 1 -33.39 8.38 46.49
C MET A 1 -32.95 9.19 45.26
N GLN A 2 -31.77 9.80 45.35
CA GLN A 2 -31.19 10.70 44.34
C GLN A 2 -30.59 9.87 43.21
N THR A 3 -31.01 10.10 41.97
CA THR A 3 -30.28 9.69 40.78
C THR A 3 -29.44 10.86 40.29
N LEU A 4 -28.14 10.73 40.50
CA LEU A 4 -27.09 11.65 40.11
C LEU A 4 -27.03 11.72 38.58
N PHE A 5 -27.38 12.86 38.01
CA PHE A 5 -27.12 13.18 36.60
C PHE A 5 -25.61 13.41 36.45
N CYS A 6 -24.90 12.45 35.85
CA CYS A 6 -23.49 12.63 35.51
C CYS A 6 -23.42 13.58 34.31
N LEU A 7 -23.26 14.88 34.60
CA LEU A 7 -22.93 15.90 33.61
C LEU A 7 -21.51 15.59 33.10
N LEU A 8 -21.40 14.96 31.94
CA LEU A 8 -20.12 14.84 31.24
C LEU A 8 -19.82 16.22 30.64
N ILE A 9 -18.95 16.99 31.29
CA ILE A 9 -18.40 18.23 30.73
C ILE A 9 -17.47 17.81 29.59
N LEU A 10 -17.94 17.95 28.36
CA LEU A 10 -17.12 17.87 27.16
C LEU A 10 -16.20 19.09 27.18
N LEU A 11 -14.93 18.91 27.55
CA LEU A 11 -13.93 19.97 27.43
C LEU A 11 -13.60 20.12 25.93
N ILE A 12 -14.37 20.94 25.23
CA ILE A 12 -13.97 21.45 23.92
C ILE A 12 -12.81 22.39 24.21
N VAL A 13 -11.57 21.90 24.08
CA VAL A 13 -10.44 22.79 23.89
C VAL A 13 -10.66 23.44 22.54
N SER A 14 -11.27 24.63 22.54
CA SER A 14 -11.29 25.52 21.40
C SER A 14 -9.86 26.03 21.20
N ILE A 15 -9.03 25.19 20.58
CA ILE A 15 -7.87 25.67 19.86
C ILE A 15 -8.47 26.51 18.74
N LEU A 16 -8.50 27.83 18.92
CA LEU A 16 -8.74 28.77 17.83
C LEU A 16 -7.81 28.31 16.70
N PRO A 17 -8.33 28.01 15.50
CA PRO A 17 -7.44 27.68 14.40
C PRO A 17 -6.61 28.92 14.15
N VAL A 18 -5.38 28.95 14.64
CA VAL A 18 -4.35 29.82 14.08
C VAL A 18 -4.43 29.52 12.58
N GLN A 19 -4.73 30.54 11.78
CA GLN A 19 -4.66 30.41 10.33
C GLN A 19 -3.21 30.05 10.02
N ALA A 20 -2.95 28.75 9.88
CA ALA A 20 -1.69 28.28 9.34
C ALA A 20 -1.63 28.83 7.93
N ASP A 21 -0.55 29.57 7.63
CA ASP A 21 -0.24 29.96 6.27
C ASP A 21 -0.05 28.69 5.44
N GLU A 22 -1.03 28.42 4.58
CA GLU A 22 -1.05 27.28 3.66
C GLU A 22 0.06 27.41 2.61
N ASN A 23 0.58 28.61 2.39
CA ASN A 23 1.65 28.85 1.42
C ASN A 23 2.96 28.24 1.90
N GLY A 24 3.75 27.74 0.96
CA GLY A 24 5.04 27.13 1.21
C GLY A 24 5.19 25.79 0.50
N ARG A 25 6.31 25.15 0.76
CA ARG A 25 6.61 23.80 0.28
C ARG A 25 6.11 22.78 1.31
N TRP A 26 5.50 21.72 0.81
CA TRP A 26 4.90 20.65 1.62
C TRP A 26 5.44 19.30 1.19
N LYS A 27 5.61 18.42 2.18
CA LYS A 27 6.04 17.03 1.98
C LYS A 27 5.05 16.09 2.63
N LEU A 28 4.40 15.27 1.81
CA LEU A 28 3.57 14.15 2.24
C LEU A 28 4.34 12.84 2.07
N THR A 29 4.60 12.15 3.17
CA THR A 29 5.13 10.78 3.16
C THR A 29 3.99 9.81 3.40
N ILE A 30 3.92 8.77 2.56
CA ILE A 30 2.97 7.68 2.68
C ILE A 30 3.78 6.39 2.73
N SER A 31 3.80 5.71 3.86
CA SER A 31 4.40 4.39 4.01
C SER A 31 3.31 3.34 3.99
N GLY A 32 3.60 2.19 3.38
CA GLY A 32 2.65 1.09 3.31
C GLY A 32 3.31 -0.25 3.53
N THR A 33 2.58 -1.15 4.20
CA THR A 33 2.91 -2.58 4.25
C THR A 33 1.76 -3.36 3.67
N ASP A 34 2.03 -4.12 2.60
CA ASP A 34 1.08 -5.03 1.98
C ASP A 34 1.40 -6.47 2.32
N LYS A 35 0.43 -7.20 2.86
CA LYS A 35 0.50 -8.66 2.93
C LYS A 35 -0.06 -9.26 1.64
N ILE A 36 0.83 -9.91 0.90
CA ILE A 36 0.57 -10.54 -0.39
C ILE A 36 0.47 -12.04 -0.14
N GLU A 37 -0.72 -12.58 -0.32
CA GLU A 37 -1.02 -13.95 0.13
C GLU A 37 -1.64 -14.81 -0.98
N PHE A 38 -1.14 -16.04 -1.07
CA PHE A 38 -1.72 -17.12 -1.85
C PHE A 38 -2.23 -18.20 -0.90
N GLY A 39 -3.55 -18.30 -0.76
CA GLY A 39 -4.13 -19.13 0.27
C GLY A 39 -5.58 -18.84 0.60
N THR A 40 -6.03 -19.50 1.65
CA THR A 40 -7.27 -19.25 2.37
C THR A 40 -6.99 -18.47 3.66
N GLU A 41 -8.05 -18.10 4.38
CA GLU A 41 -7.96 -17.43 5.69
C GLU A 41 -7.14 -18.23 6.73
N LYS A 42 -7.11 -19.56 6.63
CA LYS A 42 -6.42 -20.43 7.61
C LYS A 42 -5.17 -21.10 7.07
N LEU A 43 -4.97 -21.09 5.76
CA LEU A 43 -3.90 -21.81 5.08
C LEU A 43 -3.36 -20.97 3.92
N ALA A 44 -2.28 -20.22 4.15
CA ALA A 44 -1.68 -19.31 3.17
C ALA A 44 -0.17 -19.16 3.38
N GLY A 45 0.56 -19.07 2.27
CA GLY A 45 1.94 -18.58 2.22
C GLY A 45 2.01 -17.26 1.49
N GLY A 46 3.02 -16.45 1.78
CA GLY A 46 3.20 -15.19 1.06
C GLY A 46 4.34 -14.30 1.55
N LEU A 47 4.24 -13.03 1.19
CA LEU A 47 5.21 -11.99 1.50
C LEU A 47 4.55 -10.80 2.20
N ASN A 48 5.31 -10.10 3.03
CA ASN A 48 5.01 -8.72 3.43
C ASN A 48 5.93 -7.79 2.65
N VAL A 49 5.34 -6.92 1.83
CA VAL A 49 6.07 -5.96 1.02
C VAL A 49 5.87 -4.58 1.59
N GLN A 50 6.96 -3.95 1.99
CA GLN A 50 6.99 -2.58 2.46
C GLN A 50 7.32 -1.64 1.30
N TRP A 51 6.67 -0.49 1.25
CA TRP A 51 6.90 0.53 0.24
C TRP A 51 6.65 1.92 0.82
N LYS A 52 7.17 2.92 0.12
CA LYS A 52 7.03 4.31 0.50
C LYS A 52 6.80 5.17 -0.74
N THR A 53 5.91 6.14 -0.60
CA THR A 53 5.67 7.20 -1.57
C THR A 53 5.90 8.54 -0.88
N VAL A 54 6.67 9.41 -1.50
CA VAL A 54 6.90 10.78 -1.03
C VAL A 54 6.39 11.74 -2.09
N LEU A 55 5.45 12.60 -1.72
CA LEU A 55 4.98 13.69 -2.56
C LEU A 55 5.51 15.02 -2.02
N GLU A 56 6.09 15.83 -2.89
CA GLU A 56 6.50 17.19 -2.57
C GLU A 56 5.75 18.16 -3.48
N PHE A 57 5.17 19.22 -2.91
CA PHE A 57 4.41 20.19 -3.68
C PHE A 57 4.50 21.60 -3.10
N LYS A 58 4.22 22.61 -3.92
CA LYS A 58 4.19 24.02 -3.50
C LYS A 58 2.79 24.60 -3.58
N VAL A 59 2.41 25.28 -2.51
CA VAL A 59 1.22 26.13 -2.45
C VAL A 59 1.68 27.58 -2.38
N GLU A 60 1.12 28.45 -3.22
CA GLU A 60 1.41 29.87 -3.22
C GLU A 60 0.19 30.67 -3.65
N ASN A 61 -0.11 31.77 -2.96
CA ASN A 61 -1.28 32.60 -3.20
C ASN A 61 -2.58 31.77 -3.26
N ASN A 62 -2.73 30.82 -2.32
CA ASN A 62 -3.85 29.88 -2.26
C ASN A 62 -4.05 29.06 -3.55
N ARG A 63 -2.95 28.74 -4.25
CA ARG A 63 -2.96 27.88 -5.43
C ARG A 63 -1.89 26.80 -5.34
N PHE A 64 -2.25 25.59 -5.78
CA PHE A 64 -1.29 24.54 -6.06
C PHE A 64 -0.50 24.93 -7.33
N LEU A 65 0.83 24.88 -7.27
CA LEU A 65 1.68 25.22 -8.41
C LEU A 65 2.22 23.99 -9.12
N LEU A 66 2.98 23.16 -8.39
CA LEU A 66 3.67 21.99 -8.91
C LEU A 66 3.77 20.97 -7.79
N GLY A 67 3.69 19.70 -8.14
CA GLY A 67 4.09 18.61 -7.27
C GLY A 67 4.85 17.52 -8.01
N THR A 68 5.70 16.84 -7.26
CA THR A 68 6.42 15.64 -7.70
C THR A 68 6.19 14.52 -6.70
N GLY A 69 6.22 13.30 -7.18
CA GLY A 69 6.11 12.10 -6.37
C GLY A 69 7.27 11.18 -6.64
N THR A 70 7.80 10.56 -5.60
CA THR A 70 8.72 9.42 -5.70
C THR A 70 8.12 8.21 -5.02
N ALA A 71 8.45 7.02 -5.49
CA ALA A 71 8.04 5.78 -4.86
C ALA A 71 9.22 4.80 -4.83
N GLU A 72 9.25 3.99 -3.77
CA GLU A 72 10.26 2.97 -3.55
C GLU A 72 9.65 1.74 -2.88
N LEU A 73 10.23 0.58 -3.17
CA LEU A 73 10.05 -0.62 -2.35
C LEU A 73 11.14 -0.57 -1.28
N VAL A 74 10.75 -0.75 -0.03
CA VAL A 74 11.72 -0.88 1.06
C VAL A 74 12.35 -2.27 0.93
N GLU A 75 13.67 -2.37 1.10
CA GLU A 75 14.46 -3.55 0.70
C GLU A 75 14.07 -4.83 1.45
N GLU A 76 13.55 -4.72 2.67
CA GLU A 76 13.23 -5.87 3.52
C GLU A 76 11.84 -6.44 3.21
N ILE A 77 11.75 -7.22 2.13
CA ILE A 77 10.59 -8.06 1.86
C ILE A 77 10.68 -9.30 2.75
N THR A 78 9.78 -9.40 3.73
CA THR A 78 9.73 -10.55 4.63
C THR A 78 8.71 -11.58 4.16
N THR A 79 8.88 -12.82 4.60
CA THR A 79 7.99 -13.92 4.25
C THR A 79 7.01 -14.16 5.39
N PHE A 80 5.87 -14.76 5.10
CA PHE A 80 4.99 -15.25 6.15
C PHE A 80 4.34 -16.56 5.75
N SER A 81 3.95 -17.31 6.78
CA SER A 81 3.22 -18.56 6.64
C SER A 81 2.08 -18.59 7.64
N ARG A 82 0.94 -19.10 7.20
CA ARG A 82 -0.24 -19.38 8.01
C ARG A 82 -0.72 -20.80 7.71
N PRO A 83 -0.70 -21.74 8.68
CA PRO A 83 -0.08 -21.63 10.00
C PRO A 83 1.42 -21.33 9.96
N ALA A 84 2.01 -20.92 11.08
CA ALA A 84 3.46 -20.68 11.14
C ALA A 84 4.24 -21.93 10.71
N ASN A 85 5.33 -21.74 9.95
CA ASN A 85 6.21 -22.79 9.43
C ASN A 85 5.54 -23.83 8.49
N MET A 86 4.31 -23.57 8.03
CA MET A 86 3.62 -24.44 7.07
C MET A 86 4.18 -24.33 5.65
N PHE A 87 4.56 -23.12 5.25
CA PHE A 87 5.07 -22.78 3.92
C PHE A 87 6.44 -22.16 4.05
N ASP A 88 7.37 -22.63 3.22
CA ASP A 88 8.60 -21.91 2.93
C ASP A 88 8.33 -21.02 1.71
N CYS A 89 8.50 -19.72 1.87
CA CYS A 89 8.25 -18.75 0.82
C CYS A 89 9.50 -17.92 0.57
N GLN A 90 9.73 -17.54 -0.67
CA GLN A 90 10.85 -16.69 -1.05
C GLN A 90 10.48 -15.77 -2.22
N LEU A 91 11.05 -14.57 -2.22
CA LEU A 91 11.04 -13.69 -3.36
C LEU A 91 11.88 -14.32 -4.49
N VAL A 92 11.36 -14.29 -5.71
CA VAL A 92 12.07 -14.80 -6.89
C VAL A 92 12.40 -13.64 -7.79
N ASN A 93 13.69 -13.39 -7.96
CA ASN A 93 14.18 -12.44 -8.95
C ASN A 93 14.07 -13.06 -10.35
N GLY A 94 13.71 -12.26 -11.34
CA GLY A 94 13.60 -12.73 -12.72
C GLY A 94 13.00 -11.70 -13.65
N ILE A 95 12.93 -12.04 -14.94
CA ILE A 95 12.29 -11.21 -15.96
C ILE A 95 10.93 -11.83 -16.27
N PHE A 96 9.88 -11.02 -16.22
CA PHE A 96 8.52 -11.47 -16.51
C PHE A 96 7.86 -10.64 -17.61
N ALA A 97 7.35 -11.31 -18.64
CA ALA A 97 6.55 -10.72 -19.69
C ALA A 97 5.08 -10.60 -19.28
N ASN A 98 4.52 -9.39 -19.26
CA ASN A 98 3.08 -9.22 -19.07
C ASN A 98 2.28 -9.80 -20.28
N ARG A 99 0.94 -9.78 -20.19
CA ARG A 99 0.05 -10.28 -21.26
C ARG A 99 0.22 -9.56 -22.60
N THR A 100 0.86 -8.38 -22.63
CA THR A 100 1.14 -7.61 -23.84
C THR A 100 2.58 -7.81 -24.35
N GLY A 101 3.34 -8.75 -23.78
CA GLY A 101 4.72 -9.06 -24.17
C GLY A 101 5.80 -8.15 -23.59
N MET A 102 5.45 -7.15 -22.77
CA MET A 102 6.43 -6.28 -22.12
C MET A 102 7.08 -6.99 -20.93
N SER A 103 8.40 -7.06 -20.94
CA SER A 103 9.19 -7.75 -19.93
C SER A 103 9.71 -6.79 -18.85
N PHE A 104 9.61 -7.20 -17.59
CA PHE A 104 10.05 -6.41 -16.44
C PHE A 104 10.85 -7.28 -15.47
N SER A 105 11.93 -6.73 -14.91
CA SER A 105 12.64 -7.35 -13.79
C SER A 105 11.80 -7.30 -12.52
N MET A 106 11.70 -8.41 -11.80
CA MET A 106 11.04 -8.51 -10.50
C MET A 106 12.05 -8.42 -9.35
N PRO A 107 11.72 -7.73 -8.24
CA PRO A 107 10.48 -6.96 -8.03
C PRO A 107 10.45 -5.70 -8.91
N HIS A 108 9.27 -5.38 -9.44
CA HIS A 108 9.07 -4.26 -10.34
C HIS A 108 8.28 -3.15 -9.66
N LEU A 109 8.71 -1.90 -9.84
CA LEU A 109 7.94 -0.71 -9.52
C LEU A 109 7.69 0.06 -10.83
N ARG A 110 6.42 0.37 -11.13
CA ARG A 110 6.05 1.00 -12.41
C ARG A 110 6.75 2.34 -12.62
N TYR A 111 6.65 3.24 -11.63
CA TYR A 111 7.30 4.54 -11.66
C TYR A 111 8.01 4.84 -10.34
N LYS A 112 9.31 5.11 -10.42
CA LYS A 112 10.09 5.62 -9.28
C LYS A 112 9.88 7.10 -9.03
N ALA A 113 9.55 7.86 -10.07
CA ALA A 113 9.22 9.28 -10.01
C ALA A 113 8.05 9.59 -10.94
N PHE A 114 7.16 10.50 -10.55
CA PHE A 114 5.97 10.87 -11.31
C PHE A 114 5.49 12.29 -10.97
N PRO A 115 4.78 12.97 -11.90
CA PRO A 115 4.19 14.26 -11.61
C PRO A 115 2.98 14.14 -10.69
N VAL A 116 2.75 15.16 -9.86
CA VAL A 116 1.58 15.27 -8.99
C VAL A 116 0.82 16.54 -9.36
N ALA A 117 -0.46 16.38 -9.62
CA ALA A 117 -1.40 17.48 -9.73
C ALA A 117 -2.12 17.68 -8.39
N GLY A 118 -2.64 18.88 -8.17
CA GLY A 118 -3.45 19.14 -7.00
C GLY A 118 -4.25 20.42 -7.12
N LYS A 119 -5.13 20.62 -6.14
CA LYS A 119 -5.91 21.85 -5.97
C LYS A 119 -6.27 22.04 -4.50
N LEU A 120 -6.36 23.30 -4.09
CA LEU A 120 -6.86 23.66 -2.76
C LEU A 120 -8.39 23.66 -2.74
N LEU A 121 -8.94 23.16 -1.64
CA LEU A 121 -10.36 23.06 -1.34
C LEU A 121 -10.59 23.62 0.06
N GLY A 122 -10.61 24.96 0.18
CA GLY A 122 -10.52 25.62 1.47
C GLY A 122 -9.18 25.25 2.13
N LYS A 123 -9.23 24.68 3.34
CA LYS A 123 -8.04 24.23 4.09
C LYS A 123 -7.51 22.86 3.71
N ASN A 124 -8.17 22.18 2.77
CA ASN A 124 -7.75 20.87 2.31
C ASN A 124 -6.95 20.99 1.02
N ILE A 125 -5.95 20.13 0.87
CA ILE A 125 -5.33 19.85 -0.42
C ILE A 125 -5.92 18.56 -0.99
N GLN A 126 -6.35 18.62 -2.24
CA GLN A 126 -6.61 17.44 -3.04
C GLN A 126 -5.39 17.18 -3.92
N LEU A 127 -4.80 16.00 -3.80
CA LEU A 127 -3.63 15.55 -4.55
C LEU A 127 -4.03 14.39 -5.47
N LYS A 128 -3.51 14.41 -6.69
CA LYS A 128 -3.72 13.39 -7.71
C LYS A 128 -2.37 13.05 -8.36
N PRO A 129 -1.83 11.84 -8.19
CA PRO A 129 -0.75 11.36 -9.03
C PRO A 129 -1.19 11.44 -10.48
N PHE A 130 -0.39 12.08 -11.33
CA PHE A 130 -0.69 12.18 -12.75
C PHE A 130 -0.27 10.89 -13.45
N LEU A 131 -0.97 9.81 -13.11
CA LEU A 131 -0.73 8.45 -13.56
C LEU A 131 -2.01 7.88 -14.13
N ASP A 132 -1.95 7.38 -15.36
CA ASP A 132 -3.07 6.66 -15.96
C ASP A 132 -3.42 5.44 -15.12
N TYR A 133 -4.73 5.14 -15.04
CA TYR A 133 -5.22 3.91 -14.42
C TYR A 133 -4.39 2.71 -14.90
N PRO A 134 -3.88 1.85 -14.01
CA PRO A 134 -4.22 1.67 -12.59
C PRO A 134 -3.37 2.48 -11.57
N GLY A 135 -2.72 3.57 -12.00
CA GLY A 135 -1.84 4.37 -11.15
C GLY A 135 -0.43 3.77 -11.00
N ASN A 136 0.26 4.10 -9.89
CA ASN A 136 1.52 3.44 -9.55
C ASN A 136 1.24 2.08 -8.91
N TYR A 137 2.10 1.12 -9.17
CA TYR A 137 1.98 -0.23 -8.63
C TYR A 137 3.34 -0.87 -8.52
N PHE A 138 3.44 -1.86 -7.65
CA PHE A 138 4.53 -2.82 -7.69
C PHE A 138 4.02 -4.19 -8.16
N ALA A 139 4.95 -4.98 -8.69
CA ALA A 139 4.75 -6.37 -9.00
C ALA A 139 5.86 -7.20 -8.35
N VAL A 140 5.48 -8.32 -7.75
CA VAL A 140 6.41 -9.29 -7.17
C VAL A 140 6.17 -10.66 -7.79
N LEU A 141 7.24 -11.45 -7.84
CA LEU A 141 7.20 -12.87 -8.09
C LEU A 141 7.74 -13.55 -6.85
N TYR A 142 7.01 -14.53 -6.34
CA TYR A 142 7.42 -15.31 -5.19
C TYR A 142 7.05 -16.76 -5.37
N ARG A 143 7.81 -17.63 -4.71
CA ARG A 143 7.55 -19.06 -4.66
C ARG A 143 7.21 -19.43 -3.24
N CYS A 144 6.16 -20.21 -3.06
CA CYS A 144 5.88 -20.87 -1.80
C CYS A 144 5.86 -22.39 -2.03
N GLU A 145 6.37 -23.14 -1.07
CA GLU A 145 6.42 -24.60 -1.09
C GLU A 145 6.13 -25.22 0.27
N THR A 146 5.60 -26.44 0.26
CA THR A 146 5.36 -27.24 1.48
C THR A 146 5.42 -28.73 1.15
N THR A 147 5.89 -29.55 2.09
CA THR A 147 5.82 -31.02 2.02
C THR A 147 4.61 -31.58 2.77
N ASN A 148 3.84 -30.72 3.45
CA ASN A 148 2.68 -31.14 4.21
C ASN A 148 1.51 -31.50 3.28
N GLU A 149 0.80 -32.60 3.57
CA GLU A 149 -0.29 -33.12 2.74
C GLU A 149 -1.44 -32.12 2.51
N LEU A 150 -1.67 -31.19 3.45
CA LEU A 150 -2.62 -30.08 3.29
C LEU A 150 -2.23 -29.12 2.14
N GLY A 151 -1.00 -29.22 1.62
CA GLY A 151 -0.55 -28.54 0.41
C GLY A 151 -1.42 -28.87 -0.81
N SER A 152 -2.00 -30.08 -0.88
CA SER A 152 -2.95 -30.46 -1.92
C SER A 152 -4.19 -29.55 -1.93
N PHE A 153 -4.81 -29.36 -0.77
CA PHE A 153 -5.96 -28.47 -0.57
C PHE A 153 -5.58 -27.00 -0.84
N TRP A 154 -4.39 -26.59 -0.42
CA TRP A 154 -3.88 -25.24 -0.68
C TRP A 154 -3.77 -24.95 -2.19
N LEU A 155 -3.15 -25.84 -2.96
CA LEU A 155 -3.00 -25.66 -4.42
C LEU A 155 -4.37 -25.67 -5.14
N GLU A 156 -5.33 -26.47 -4.67
CA GLU A 156 -6.67 -26.55 -5.25
C GLU A 156 -7.50 -25.28 -4.98
N ARG A 157 -7.48 -24.76 -3.74
CA ARG A 157 -8.38 -23.66 -3.33
C ARG A 157 -7.85 -22.27 -3.57
N SER A 158 -6.55 -22.04 -3.41
CA SER A 158 -5.97 -20.70 -3.46
C SER A 158 -6.26 -19.93 -4.76
N PRO A 159 -6.19 -20.53 -5.97
CA PRO A 159 -6.53 -19.83 -7.22
C PRO A 159 -7.99 -19.38 -7.30
N ARG A 160 -8.90 -20.12 -6.65
CA ARG A 160 -10.32 -19.74 -6.58
C ARG A 160 -10.52 -18.53 -5.68
N ILE A 161 -9.92 -18.54 -4.48
CA ILE A 161 -9.98 -17.42 -3.54
C ILE A 161 -9.40 -16.15 -4.18
N ALA A 162 -8.27 -16.27 -4.89
CA ALA A 162 -7.68 -15.14 -5.60
C ALA A 162 -8.64 -14.50 -6.60
N ARG A 163 -9.39 -15.30 -7.36
CA ARG A 163 -10.41 -14.83 -8.31
C ARG A 163 -11.63 -14.22 -7.62
N GLU A 164 -12.13 -14.85 -6.57
CA GLU A 164 -13.27 -14.34 -5.77
C GLU A 164 -12.92 -12.99 -5.14
N MET A 165 -11.67 -12.82 -4.73
CA MET A 165 -11.12 -11.55 -4.23
C MET A 165 -10.62 -10.62 -5.35
N SER A 166 -10.88 -10.92 -6.63
CA SER A 166 -10.45 -10.08 -7.76
C SER A 166 -8.96 -9.67 -7.69
N LYS A 167 -8.09 -10.51 -7.10
CA LYS A 167 -6.67 -10.23 -6.97
C LYS A 167 -6.04 -10.20 -8.36
N ARG A 168 -5.12 -9.26 -8.59
CA ARG A 168 -4.25 -9.27 -9.78
C ARG A 168 -3.10 -10.23 -9.56
N GLN A 169 -3.46 -11.49 -9.40
CA GLN A 169 -2.57 -12.59 -9.07
C GLN A 169 -2.62 -13.64 -10.19
N ASP A 170 -1.45 -14.09 -10.61
CA ASP A 170 -1.27 -15.17 -11.57
C ASP A 170 -0.42 -16.25 -10.91
N THR A 171 -0.71 -17.52 -11.17
CA THR A 171 -0.07 -18.61 -10.43
C THR A 171 0.13 -19.83 -11.30
N THR A 172 1.32 -20.42 -11.20
CA THR A 172 1.63 -21.75 -11.71
C THR A 172 1.87 -22.68 -10.53
N THR A 173 1.14 -23.78 -10.48
CA THR A 173 1.27 -24.78 -9.41
C THR A 173 1.96 -26.04 -9.93
N ARG A 174 2.70 -26.72 -9.06
CA ARG A 174 3.37 -28.00 -9.34
C ARG A 174 3.28 -28.89 -8.11
N PHE A 175 3.14 -30.20 -8.34
CA PHE A 175 3.38 -31.21 -7.34
C PHE A 175 4.38 -32.23 -7.88
N GLU A 176 5.51 -32.39 -7.21
CA GLU A 176 6.57 -33.32 -7.61
C GLU A 176 7.36 -33.74 -6.37
N ALA A 177 7.76 -35.02 -6.32
CA ALA A 177 8.59 -35.57 -5.24
C ALA A 177 8.07 -35.28 -3.82
N GLY A 178 6.74 -35.21 -3.64
CA GLY A 178 6.11 -34.91 -2.35
C GLY A 178 6.09 -33.42 -1.97
N ILE A 179 6.50 -32.52 -2.86
CA ILE A 179 6.51 -31.07 -2.63
C ILE A 179 5.37 -30.41 -3.39
N TYR A 180 4.50 -29.71 -2.66
CA TYR A 180 3.48 -28.83 -3.21
C TYR A 180 4.07 -27.44 -3.40
N GLN A 181 4.06 -26.93 -4.63
CA GLN A 181 4.70 -25.67 -4.97
C GLN A 181 3.74 -24.76 -5.74
N ALA A 182 3.78 -23.47 -5.44
CA ALA A 182 3.16 -22.43 -6.22
C ALA A 182 4.17 -21.32 -6.53
N ASN A 183 4.29 -20.95 -7.81
CA ASN A 183 4.97 -19.75 -8.25
C ASN A 183 3.91 -18.68 -8.51
N ILE A 184 3.93 -17.63 -7.70
CA ILE A 184 2.87 -16.63 -7.65
C ILE A 184 3.43 -15.29 -8.09
N LYS A 185 2.76 -14.71 -9.09
CA LYS A 185 2.95 -13.32 -9.48
C LYS A 185 1.80 -12.50 -8.92
N GLU A 186 2.09 -11.40 -8.28
CA GLU A 186 1.05 -10.49 -7.79
C GLU A 186 1.38 -9.04 -8.09
N VAL A 187 0.35 -8.27 -8.44
CA VAL A 187 0.44 -6.83 -8.72
C VAL A 187 -0.46 -6.08 -7.76
N LYS A 188 0.08 -5.05 -7.11
CA LYS A 188 -0.61 -4.24 -6.10
C LYS A 188 -0.37 -2.75 -6.34
N SER A 189 -1.45 -1.97 -6.35
CA SER A 189 -1.36 -0.51 -6.52
C SER A 189 -0.81 0.17 -5.27
N ILE A 190 0.04 1.16 -5.44
CA ILE A 190 0.66 1.93 -4.35
C ILE A 190 -0.14 3.23 -4.11
N ALA A 191 -0.24 3.67 -2.85
CA ALA A 191 -0.87 4.94 -2.51
C ALA A 191 -0.06 6.14 -3.06
N PRO A 192 -0.70 7.30 -3.36
CA PRO A 192 -2.05 7.69 -2.95
C PRO A 192 -3.20 7.26 -3.90
N GLY A 193 -3.01 6.28 -4.78
CA GLY A 193 -4.08 5.84 -5.67
C GLY A 193 -4.54 6.96 -6.62
N PRO A 194 -5.82 7.02 -7.03
CA PRO A 194 -6.28 8.00 -8.02
C PRO A 194 -6.46 9.41 -7.45
N GLN A 195 -6.73 9.57 -6.16
CA GLN A 195 -6.99 10.85 -5.51
C GLN A 195 -6.86 10.72 -3.99
N LEU A 196 -6.25 11.72 -3.36
CA LEU A 196 -6.17 11.85 -1.91
C LEU A 196 -6.58 13.27 -1.51
N GLU A 197 -7.32 13.40 -0.42
CA GLU A 197 -7.70 14.70 0.14
C GLU A 197 -7.31 14.74 1.62
N LEU A 198 -6.59 15.78 2.02
CA LEU A 198 -6.05 15.95 3.37
C LEU A 198 -6.13 17.42 3.79
N PRO A 199 -6.32 17.71 5.09
CA PRO A 199 -6.13 19.07 5.59
C PRO A 199 -4.64 19.46 5.53
N LEU A 200 -4.34 20.71 5.15
CA LEU A 200 -2.99 21.26 5.21
C LEU A 200 -2.66 21.71 6.64
N ILE A 201 -2.24 20.75 7.45
CA ILE A 201 -1.80 20.96 8.83
C ILE A 201 -0.38 20.45 8.94
N ASP A 202 0.54 21.33 9.36
CA ASP A 202 1.92 20.94 9.60
C ASP A 202 2.02 19.93 10.76
N GLY A 203 2.81 18.88 10.58
CA GLY A 203 2.92 17.76 11.52
C GLY A 203 1.73 16.78 11.51
N LEU A 204 0.75 16.92 10.61
CA LEU A 204 -0.38 15.99 10.52
C LEU A 204 0.12 14.56 10.24
N SER A 205 -0.25 13.61 11.09
CA SER A 205 0.04 12.20 10.89
C SER A 205 -1.14 11.33 11.28
N PHE A 206 -1.40 10.27 10.52
CA PHE A 206 -2.46 9.30 10.80
C PHE A 206 -2.17 7.97 10.10
N SER A 207 -2.81 6.90 10.58
CA SER A 207 -2.69 5.56 10.01
C SER A 207 -4.06 5.06 9.55
N MET A 208 -4.08 4.33 8.44
CA MET A 208 -5.26 3.68 7.89
C MET A 208 -4.97 2.19 7.69
N SER A 209 -5.92 1.34 8.08
CA SER A 209 -5.81 -0.11 7.84
C SER A 209 -6.93 -0.54 6.89
N GLU A 210 -6.55 -1.15 5.78
CA GLU A 210 -7.47 -1.78 4.84
C GLU A 210 -7.42 -3.30 5.07
N LEU A 211 -8.54 -3.86 5.54
CA LEU A 211 -8.65 -5.31 5.77
C LEU A 211 -8.63 -6.10 4.46
N TYR A 212 -9.17 -5.50 3.39
CA TYR A 212 -9.15 -6.13 2.07
C TYR A 212 -7.75 -6.05 1.45
N GLY A 213 -7.08 -7.20 1.34
CA GLY A 213 -5.69 -7.24 0.91
C GLY A 213 -4.68 -6.87 2.00
N LEU A 214 -5.09 -6.83 3.27
CA LEU A 214 -4.25 -6.66 4.47
C LEU A 214 -3.14 -5.63 4.28
N ARG A 215 -3.54 -4.37 4.31
CA ARG A 215 -2.66 -3.22 4.12
C ARG A 215 -2.72 -2.29 5.31
N LEU A 216 -1.56 -1.90 5.79
CA LEU A 216 -1.39 -0.78 6.72
C LEU A 216 -0.79 0.40 5.93
N LEU A 217 -1.37 1.58 6.07
CA LEU A 217 -0.88 2.82 5.51
C LEU A 217 -0.62 3.82 6.63
N GLU A 218 0.48 4.54 6.53
CA GLU A 218 0.86 5.60 7.44
C GLU A 218 1.13 6.87 6.63
N TYR A 219 0.47 7.96 7.00
CA TYR A 219 0.58 9.25 6.34
C TYR A 219 1.25 10.22 7.30
N SER A 220 2.17 11.04 6.79
CA SER A 220 2.77 12.15 7.52
C SER A 220 2.95 13.34 6.58
N LEU A 221 2.36 14.48 6.92
CA LEU A 221 2.42 15.72 6.16
C LEU A 221 3.17 16.78 6.98
N ASN A 222 4.20 17.38 6.38
CA ASN A 222 4.99 18.42 7.01
C ASN A 222 5.25 19.57 6.04
N LYS A 223 5.33 20.78 6.57
CA LYS A 223 5.80 21.96 5.85
C LYS A 223 7.33 21.91 5.80
N MET A 224 7.90 22.15 4.63
CA MET A 224 9.34 22.20 4.42
C MET A 224 9.83 23.62 4.70
N ALA A 225 11.08 23.75 5.17
CA ALA A 225 11.73 25.05 5.22
C ALA A 225 11.88 25.63 3.80
N ASP A 226 11.64 26.93 3.66
CA ASP A 226 11.99 27.65 2.45
C ASP A 226 13.52 27.82 2.44
N GLU A 227 14.18 27.27 1.40
CA GLU A 227 15.61 27.51 1.12
C GLU A 227 15.81 28.87 0.44
#